data_AF-A0A1C2IEQ0-F1
#
_entry.id   AF-A0A1C2IEQ0-F1
#
_cell.length_a   1.000
_cell.length_b   1.000
_cell.length_c   1.000
_cell.angle_alpha   90.00
_cell.angle_beta   90.00
_cell.angle_gamma   90.00
#
_symmetry.space_group_name_H-M   'P 1'
#
loop_
_entity.id
_entity.type
_entity.pdbx_description
1 polymer ?
#
loop_
_entity_poly.entity_id
_entity_poly.type
_entity_poly.pdbx_seq_one_letter_code
_entity_poly.pdbx_strand_id
1 'polypeptide(L)'
;MNSTLERFRIIGIHGRKTVDVAISENTLVLVGENGSGKTTFLRILFHFLSGRWLSLVQFRFESIVATIGGVEYKVSHEELVKAFKGVDRRFLAEMPPSLRRRVMEFLEKGDLERVGIELERAGGRYSIPTEVLLRQLEFFEEPPRGAKKELQEAISRIQKAIRAQVLYLPTYRRIERELSSIFEGIDPDDFRRHRNRLRQNESGEAYIEC
;
A
#
# COMPACT_ATOMS: atom_id res chain seq x y z
N MET A 1 3.97 18.11 -15.88
CA MET A 1 4.34 18.57 -14.53
C MET A 1 5.33 17.56 -13.97
N ASN A 2 6.47 18.01 -13.45
CA ASN A 2 7.47 17.11 -12.86
C ASN A 2 6.92 16.57 -11.53
N SER A 3 6.61 15.27 -11.51
CA SER A 3 6.16 14.50 -10.35
C SER A 3 7.33 14.02 -9.48
N THR A 4 8.35 14.85 -9.32
CA THR A 4 9.60 14.49 -8.63
C THR A 4 9.43 14.61 -7.12
N LEU A 5 9.76 13.54 -6.38
CA LEU A 5 9.85 13.58 -4.94
C LEU A 5 11.16 14.28 -4.56
N GLU A 6 11.06 15.40 -3.86
CA GLU A 6 12.18 16.29 -3.54
C GLU A 6 12.64 16.14 -2.09
N ARG A 7 11.70 15.87 -1.18
CA ARG A 7 11.98 15.72 0.25
C ARG A 7 10.99 14.79 0.91
N PHE A 8 11.47 14.00 1.85
CA PHE A 8 10.63 13.12 2.66
C PHE A 8 11.03 13.20 4.14
N ARG A 9 10.07 13.52 5.00
CA ARG A 9 10.26 13.68 6.44
C ARG A 9 9.32 12.78 7.22
N ILE A 10 9.86 12.12 8.23
CA ILE A 10 9.09 11.36 9.23
C ILE A 10 9.35 12.02 10.58
N ILE A 11 8.36 12.71 11.10
CA ILE A 11 8.43 13.44 12.36
C ILE A 11 8.00 12.52 13.50
N GLY A 12 8.72 12.54 14.61
CA GLY A 12 8.35 11.80 15.82
C GLY A 12 8.40 10.28 15.67
N ILE A 13 9.27 9.74 14.81
CA ILE A 13 9.42 8.28 14.67
C ILE A 13 9.88 7.67 16.00
N HIS A 14 9.17 6.62 16.45
CA HIS A 14 9.30 6.01 17.78
C HIS A 14 9.17 7.03 18.94
N GLY A 15 8.51 8.17 18.71
CA GLY A 15 8.27 9.23 19.69
C GLY A 15 9.50 10.05 20.07
N ARG A 16 10.59 9.99 19.31
CA ARG A 16 11.85 10.66 19.70
C ARG A 16 12.64 11.29 18.56
N LYS A 17 12.56 10.75 17.34
CA LYS A 17 13.45 11.15 16.25
C LYS A 17 12.67 11.75 15.09
N THR A 18 13.26 12.72 14.41
CA THR A 18 12.81 13.18 13.11
C THR A 18 13.82 12.71 12.07
N VAL A 19 13.35 12.01 11.04
CA VAL A 19 14.15 11.66 9.87
C VAL A 19 13.78 12.63 8.77
N ASP A 20 14.76 13.33 8.23
CA ASP A 20 14.58 14.38 7.24
C ASP A 20 15.57 14.15 6.10
N VAL A 21 15.04 13.87 4.92
CA VAL A 21 15.83 13.41 3.78
C VAL A 21 15.46 14.22 2.55
N ALA A 22 16.45 14.86 1.96
CA ALA A 22 16.35 15.44 0.63
C ALA A 22 16.68 14.40 -0.43
N ILE A 23 16.01 14.48 -1.56
CA ILE A 23 16.23 13.63 -2.73
C ILE A 23 16.77 14.53 -3.84
N SER A 24 17.93 14.15 -4.34
CA SER A 24 18.68 14.89 -5.35
C SER A 24 18.87 14.01 -6.57
N GLU A 25 18.67 14.55 -7.77
CA GLU A 25 18.88 13.81 -9.03
C GLU A 25 18.09 12.48 -9.05
N ASN A 26 16.85 12.50 -8.55
CA ASN A 26 15.97 11.32 -8.40
C ASN A 26 16.62 10.15 -7.65
N THR A 27 17.64 10.42 -6.83
CA THR A 27 18.45 9.42 -6.15
C THR A 27 18.52 9.71 -4.66
N LEU A 28 18.41 8.65 -3.85
CA LEU A 28 18.57 8.70 -2.41
C LEU A 28 19.54 7.61 -1.97
N VAL A 29 20.62 8.01 -1.29
CA VAL A 29 21.60 7.10 -0.69
C VAL A 29 21.45 7.13 0.83
N LEU A 30 21.16 5.98 1.44
CA LEU A 30 21.01 5.82 2.89
C LEU A 30 22.19 5.05 3.47
N VAL A 31 23.04 5.73 4.25
CA VAL A 31 24.18 5.13 4.94
C VAL A 31 23.94 5.15 6.46
N GLY A 32 24.31 4.07 7.13
CA GLY A 32 24.26 4.00 8.59
C GLY A 32 24.49 2.58 9.10
N GLU A 33 24.69 2.44 10.40
CA GLU A 33 24.96 1.16 11.06
C GLU A 33 23.78 0.18 10.99
N ASN A 34 24.04 -1.09 11.27
CA ASN A 34 22.97 -2.08 11.42
C ASN A 34 22.04 -1.67 12.57
N GLY A 35 20.73 -1.82 12.36
CA GLY A 35 19.73 -1.37 13.34
C GLY A 35 19.45 0.13 13.33
N SER A 36 20.09 0.94 12.47
CA SER A 36 19.86 2.39 12.41
C SER A 36 18.47 2.83 11.92
N GLY A 37 17.64 1.89 11.47
CA GLY A 37 16.27 2.16 11.01
C GLY A 37 16.09 2.37 9.51
N LYS A 38 17.13 2.15 8.68
CA LYS A 38 17.06 2.26 7.21
C LYS A 38 15.89 1.49 6.59
N THR A 39 15.72 0.23 6.97
CA THR A 39 14.62 -0.60 6.46
C THR A 39 13.25 -0.06 6.90
N THR A 40 13.13 0.45 8.12
CA THR A 40 11.89 1.07 8.61
C THR A 40 11.55 2.32 7.81
N PHE A 41 12.54 3.18 7.56
CA PHE A 41 12.38 4.37 6.70
C PHE A 41 11.92 3.97 5.30
N LEU A 42 12.60 3.02 4.64
CA LEU A 42 12.24 2.56 3.30
C LEU A 42 10.83 1.95 3.23
N ARG A 43 10.42 1.20 4.26
CA ARG A 43 9.06 0.64 4.34
C ARG A 43 8.01 1.74 4.47
N ILE A 44 8.26 2.75 5.32
CA ILE A 44 7.34 3.89 5.48
C ILE A 44 7.25 4.68 4.17
N LEU A 45 8.40 4.98 3.55
CA LEU A 45 8.45 5.65 2.25
C LEU A 45 7.67 4.87 1.19
N PHE A 46 7.90 3.56 1.09
CA PHE A 46 7.18 2.70 0.17
C PHE A 46 5.67 2.75 0.39
N HIS A 47 5.21 2.51 1.63
CA HIS A 47 3.78 2.51 1.94
C HIS A 47 3.13 3.88 1.66
N PHE A 48 3.83 4.97 1.92
CA PHE A 48 3.35 6.31 1.59
C PHE A 48 3.21 6.50 0.08
N LEU A 49 4.27 6.21 -0.68
CA LEU A 49 4.26 6.43 -2.13
C LEU A 49 3.30 5.49 -2.86
N SER A 50 3.17 4.25 -2.38
CA SER A 50 2.26 3.25 -2.94
C SER A 50 0.80 3.44 -2.51
N GLY A 51 0.51 4.40 -1.63
CA GLY A 51 -0.83 4.63 -1.10
C GLY A 51 -1.35 3.53 -0.15
N ARG A 52 -0.45 2.78 0.49
CA ARG A 52 -0.80 1.72 1.47
C ARG A 52 -1.03 2.32 2.86
N TRP A 53 -2.03 3.19 3.00
CA TRP A 53 -2.27 4.01 4.20
C TRP A 53 -2.59 3.19 5.45
N LEU A 54 -3.37 2.12 5.33
CA LEU A 54 -3.64 1.23 6.47
C LEU A 54 -2.36 0.56 7.00
N SER A 55 -1.42 0.25 6.10
CA SER A 55 -0.11 -0.30 6.47
C SER A 55 0.74 0.72 7.23
N LEU A 56 0.53 2.03 7.04
CA LEU A 56 1.23 3.06 7.79
C LEU A 56 0.79 3.13 9.26
N VAL A 57 -0.45 2.74 9.58
CA VAL A 57 -1.00 2.76 10.96
C VAL A 57 -0.19 1.87 11.92
N GLN A 58 0.54 0.87 11.42
CA GLN A 58 1.37 0.00 12.28
C GLN A 58 2.65 0.69 12.78
N PHE A 59 3.09 1.78 12.13
CA PHE A 59 4.32 2.47 12.50
C PHE A 59 4.01 3.59 13.50
N ARG A 60 4.90 3.77 14.47
CA ARG A 60 4.81 4.85 15.45
C ARG A 60 5.54 6.09 14.94
N PHE A 61 4.79 7.06 14.44
CA PHE A 61 5.26 8.39 14.06
C PHE A 61 4.21 9.45 14.44
N GLU A 62 4.57 10.73 14.39
CA GLU A 62 3.66 11.84 14.60
C GLU A 62 3.03 12.28 13.26
N SER A 63 3.87 12.60 12.28
CA SER A 63 3.43 12.93 10.93
C SER A 63 4.48 12.57 9.87
N ILE A 64 4.02 12.36 8.65
CA ILE A 64 4.84 12.23 7.45
C ILE A 64 4.63 13.48 6.60
N VAL A 65 5.72 14.03 6.07
CA VAL A 65 5.70 15.19 5.17
C VAL A 65 6.49 14.85 3.91
N ALA A 66 5.89 15.01 2.75
CA ALA A 66 6.54 14.79 1.46
C ALA A 66 6.42 16.06 0.59
N THR A 67 7.52 16.46 -0.04
CA THR A 67 7.52 17.53 -1.03
C THR A 67 7.60 16.90 -2.42
N ILE A 68 6.56 17.07 -3.23
CA ILE A 68 6.44 16.48 -4.57
C ILE A 68 6.10 17.60 -5.56
N GLY A 69 6.98 17.82 -6.54
CA GLY A 69 6.81 18.89 -7.53
C GLY A 69 6.63 20.28 -6.88
N GLY A 70 7.41 20.58 -5.85
CA GLY A 70 7.33 21.83 -5.06
C GLY A 70 6.15 21.94 -4.10
N VAL A 71 5.21 20.99 -4.07
CA VAL A 71 4.05 21.01 -3.17
C VAL A 71 4.30 20.15 -1.95
N GLU A 72 4.03 20.68 -0.76
CA GLU A 72 4.14 19.95 0.49
C GLU A 72 2.82 19.22 0.84
N TYR A 73 2.94 17.93 1.12
CA TYR A 73 1.85 17.06 1.56
C TYR A 73 2.15 16.53 2.96
N LYS A 74 1.21 16.72 3.89
CA LYS A 74 1.33 16.26 5.27
C LYS A 74 0.20 15.28 5.60
N VAL A 75 0.55 14.20 6.30
CA VAL A 75 -0.39 13.23 6.85
C VAL A 75 -0.01 12.94 8.30
N SER A 76 -0.96 13.11 9.23
CA SER A 76 -0.71 12.79 10.65
C SER A 76 -1.06 11.34 10.97
N HIS A 77 -0.37 10.77 11.96
CA HIS A 77 -0.68 9.43 12.44
C HIS A 77 -2.08 9.35 13.07
N GLU A 78 -2.48 10.42 13.77
CA GLU A 78 -3.79 10.52 14.40
C GLU A 78 -4.94 10.49 13.36
N GLU A 79 -4.81 11.21 12.25
CA GLU A 79 -5.75 11.16 11.12
C GLU A 79 -5.88 9.73 10.57
N LEU A 80 -4.75 9.06 10.34
CA LEU A 80 -4.75 7.67 9.85
C LEU A 80 -5.44 6.73 10.83
N VAL A 81 -5.11 6.80 12.12
CA VAL A 81 -5.75 5.96 13.14
C VAL A 81 -7.26 6.21 13.21
N LYS A 82 -7.69 7.47 13.17
CA LYS A 82 -9.11 7.84 13.16
C LYS A 82 -9.83 7.31 11.92
N ALA A 83 -9.24 7.48 10.75
CA ALA A 83 -9.83 7.05 9.48
C ALA A 83 -9.98 5.52 9.38
N PHE A 84 -9.07 4.76 10.00
CA PHE A 84 -9.06 3.31 9.97
C PHE A 84 -9.48 2.63 11.29
N LYS A 85 -10.00 3.39 12.26
CA LYS A 85 -10.35 2.89 13.60
C LYS A 85 -11.35 1.72 13.59
N GLY A 86 -12.24 1.68 12.59
CA GLY A 86 -13.26 0.64 12.43
C GLY A 86 -12.80 -0.60 11.64
N VAL A 87 -11.63 -0.56 11.00
CA VAL A 87 -11.13 -1.69 10.20
C VAL A 87 -10.56 -2.74 11.13
N ASP A 88 -11.27 -3.86 11.31
CA ASP A 88 -10.77 -4.97 12.12
C ASP A 88 -9.68 -5.74 11.35
N ARG A 89 -8.44 -5.64 11.81
CA ARG A 89 -7.30 -6.34 11.22
C ARG A 89 -7.40 -7.86 11.34
N ARG A 90 -8.09 -8.38 12.35
CA ARG A 90 -8.33 -9.82 12.51
C ARG A 90 -9.32 -10.30 11.46
N PHE A 91 -10.39 -9.54 11.25
CA PHE A 91 -11.34 -9.80 10.17
C PHE A 91 -10.64 -9.83 8.80
N LEU A 92 -9.79 -8.85 8.50
CA LEU A 92 -8.99 -8.86 7.27
C LEU A 92 -8.06 -10.09 7.19
N ALA A 93 -7.50 -10.57 8.31
CA ALA A 93 -6.61 -11.71 8.33
C ALA A 93 -7.32 -13.04 8.05
N GLU A 94 -8.59 -13.18 8.46
CA GLU A 94 -9.44 -14.35 8.21
C GLU A 94 -9.91 -14.44 6.76
N MET A 95 -9.80 -13.35 5.99
CA MET A 95 -10.19 -13.35 4.59
C MET A 95 -9.23 -14.18 3.71
N PRO A 96 -9.77 -14.90 2.71
CA PRO A 96 -8.96 -15.48 1.64
C PRO A 96 -8.03 -14.43 1.00
N PRO A 97 -6.79 -14.80 0.61
CA PRO A 97 -5.81 -13.84 0.10
C PRO A 97 -6.30 -12.97 -1.07
N SER A 98 -7.09 -13.55 -1.97
CA SER A 98 -7.67 -12.86 -3.14
C SER A 98 -8.71 -11.82 -2.75
N LEU A 99 -9.61 -12.16 -1.82
CA LEU A 99 -10.63 -11.24 -1.30
C LEU A 99 -10.00 -10.12 -0.48
N ARG A 100 -9.09 -10.48 0.42
CA ARG A 100 -8.33 -9.51 1.24
C ARG A 100 -7.67 -8.46 0.37
N ARG A 101 -7.04 -8.87 -0.73
CA ARG A 101 -6.37 -7.96 -1.67
C ARG A 101 -7.35 -6.94 -2.26
N ARG A 102 -8.52 -7.39 -2.73
CA ARG A 102 -9.52 -6.51 -3.34
C ARG A 102 -10.14 -5.55 -2.31
N VAL A 103 -10.47 -6.04 -1.12
CA VAL A 103 -10.96 -5.21 -0.01
C VAL A 103 -9.92 -4.16 0.38
N MET A 104 -8.65 -4.55 0.54
CA MET A 104 -7.56 -3.64 0.85
C MET A 104 -7.37 -2.58 -0.24
N GLU A 105 -7.45 -2.95 -1.52
CA GLU A 105 -7.35 -2.01 -2.63
C GLU A 105 -8.45 -0.94 -2.57
N PHE A 106 -9.69 -1.34 -2.31
CA PHE A 106 -10.81 -0.40 -2.21
C PHE A 106 -10.74 0.46 -0.95
N LEU A 107 -10.33 -0.12 0.19
CA LEU A 107 -10.05 0.62 1.42
C LEU A 107 -8.99 1.71 1.22
N GLU A 108 -7.90 1.38 0.52
CA GLU A 108 -6.80 2.30 0.23
C GLU A 108 -7.21 3.42 -0.73
N LYS A 109 -8.13 3.13 -1.66
CA LYS A 109 -8.75 4.13 -2.55
C LYS A 109 -9.87 4.93 -1.88
N GLY A 110 -10.28 4.56 -0.66
CA GLY A 110 -11.41 5.16 0.04
C GLY A 110 -12.78 4.82 -0.56
N ASP A 111 -12.86 3.78 -1.39
CA ASP A 111 -14.07 3.32 -2.08
C ASP A 111 -14.84 2.32 -1.20
N LEU A 112 -15.49 2.84 -0.16
CA LEU A 112 -16.17 2.05 0.87
C LEU A 112 -17.37 1.29 0.30
N GLU A 113 -18.03 1.83 -0.74
CA GLU A 113 -19.14 1.18 -1.43
C GLU A 113 -18.67 -0.13 -2.07
N ARG A 114 -17.55 -0.10 -2.79
CA ARG A 114 -16.97 -1.33 -3.37
C ARG A 114 -16.44 -2.30 -2.33
N VAL A 115 -15.96 -1.82 -1.19
CA VAL A 115 -15.64 -2.70 -0.06
C VAL A 115 -16.89 -3.46 0.38
N GLY A 116 -18.00 -2.76 0.59
CA GLY A 116 -19.27 -3.38 1.00
C GLY A 116 -19.75 -4.44 0.01
N ILE A 117 -19.74 -4.12 -1.28
CA ILE A 117 -20.13 -5.06 -2.36
C ILE A 117 -19.25 -6.31 -2.35
N GLU A 118 -17.94 -6.18 -2.15
CA GLU A 118 -17.04 -7.34 -2.10
C GLU A 118 -17.24 -8.19 -0.85
N LEU A 119 -17.51 -7.56 0.29
CA LEU A 119 -17.84 -8.25 1.53
C LEU A 119 -19.17 -9.01 1.42
N GLU A 120 -20.20 -8.40 0.85
CA GLU A 120 -21.50 -9.02 0.62
C GLU A 120 -21.38 -10.25 -0.31
N ARG A 121 -20.67 -10.10 -1.43
CA ARG A 121 -20.38 -11.20 -2.36
C ARG A 121 -19.60 -12.34 -1.72
N ALA A 122 -18.74 -12.02 -0.76
CA ALA A 122 -17.90 -12.99 -0.07
C ALA A 122 -18.64 -13.78 1.00
N GLY A 123 -19.59 -13.15 1.70
CA GLY A 123 -20.33 -13.80 2.79
C GLY A 123 -21.00 -15.10 2.38
N GLY A 124 -21.63 -15.12 1.21
CA GLY A 124 -22.23 -16.34 0.67
C GLY A 124 -21.24 -17.42 0.23
N ARG A 125 -19.96 -17.07 -0.01
CA ARG A 125 -18.96 -18.00 -0.58
C ARG A 125 -17.94 -18.55 0.42
N TYR A 126 -17.63 -17.80 1.48
CA TYR A 126 -16.51 -18.11 2.37
C TYR A 126 -16.92 -18.40 3.81
N SER A 127 -18.22 -18.64 4.06
CA SER A 127 -18.74 -18.94 5.41
C SER A 127 -18.35 -17.91 6.46
N ILE A 128 -18.19 -16.66 6.04
CA ILE A 128 -17.98 -15.54 6.95
C ILE A 128 -19.32 -15.29 7.65
N PRO A 129 -19.39 -15.32 9.00
CA PRO A 129 -20.64 -15.11 9.70
C PRO A 129 -21.30 -13.79 9.29
N THR A 130 -22.58 -13.84 8.98
CA THR A 130 -23.36 -12.69 8.49
C THR A 130 -23.31 -11.53 9.48
N GLU A 131 -23.26 -11.81 10.78
CA GLU A 131 -23.17 -10.81 11.85
C GLU A 131 -21.85 -10.02 11.80
N VAL A 132 -20.76 -10.70 11.43
CA VAL A 132 -19.45 -10.07 11.24
C VAL A 132 -19.49 -9.17 10.02
N LEU A 133 -20.13 -9.62 8.93
CA LEU A 133 -20.30 -8.82 7.72
C LEU A 133 -21.16 -7.59 7.94
N LEU A 134 -22.34 -7.76 8.56
CA LEU A 134 -23.26 -6.66 8.85
C LEU A 134 -22.59 -5.59 9.72
N ARG A 135 -21.88 -6.00 10.77
CA ARG A 135 -21.11 -5.08 11.62
C ARG A 135 -20.06 -4.31 10.82
N GLN A 136 -19.40 -4.94 9.85
CA GLN A 136 -18.41 -4.26 9.00
C GLN A 136 -19.08 -3.34 7.98
N LEU A 137 -20.20 -3.77 7.38
CA LEU A 137 -20.98 -2.96 6.43
C LEU A 137 -21.49 -1.66 7.07
N GLU A 138 -21.99 -1.72 8.31
CA GLU A 138 -22.39 -0.54 9.07
C GLU A 138 -21.26 0.51 9.18
N PHE A 139 -20.00 0.07 9.33
CA PHE A 139 -18.85 0.99 9.35
C PHE A 139 -18.53 1.61 7.97
N PHE A 140 -18.93 0.95 6.88
CA PHE A 140 -18.68 1.39 5.51
C PHE A 140 -19.79 2.27 4.95
N GLU A 141 -21.01 2.14 5.46
CA GLU A 141 -22.17 2.92 5.04
C GLU A 141 -22.13 4.39 5.50
N GLU A 142 -21.37 4.71 6.55
CA GLU A 142 -21.20 6.10 6.96
C GLU A 142 -20.34 6.85 5.93
N PRO A 143 -20.90 7.83 5.18
CA PRO A 143 -20.11 8.63 4.26
C PRO A 143 -19.00 9.34 5.05
N PRO A 144 -17.78 9.44 4.49
CA PRO A 144 -16.67 10.06 5.17
C PRO A 144 -17.01 11.52 5.51
N ARG A 145 -17.22 11.81 6.80
CA ARG A 145 -17.47 13.17 7.33
C ARG A 145 -16.24 13.68 8.09
N GLY A 146 -16.05 15.00 8.10
CA GLY A 146 -14.97 15.67 8.82
C GLY A 146 -13.57 15.21 8.38
N ALA A 147 -12.70 14.92 9.36
CA ALA A 147 -11.28 14.57 9.15
C ALA A 147 -11.06 13.37 8.19
N LYS A 148 -12.01 12.43 8.08
CA LYS A 148 -11.90 11.28 7.15
C LYS A 148 -11.95 11.74 5.68
N LYS A 149 -12.76 12.76 5.37
CA LYS A 149 -12.87 13.33 4.02
C LYS A 149 -11.61 14.12 3.64
N GLU A 150 -11.11 14.94 4.56
CA GLU A 150 -9.88 15.72 4.35
C GLU A 150 -8.68 14.82 4.09
N LEU A 151 -8.55 13.73 4.84
CA LEU A 151 -7.52 12.72 4.61
C LEU A 151 -7.68 12.04 3.25
N GLN A 152 -8.90 11.66 2.85
CA GLN A 152 -9.15 11.07 1.52
C GLN A 152 -8.77 12.04 0.39
N GLU A 153 -9.08 13.33 0.53
CA GLU A 153 -8.67 14.35 -0.43
C GLU A 153 -7.16 14.50 -0.47
N ALA A 154 -6.48 14.51 0.69
CA ALA A 154 -5.02 14.56 0.77
C ALA A 154 -4.39 13.34 0.08
N ILE A 155 -4.88 12.13 0.37
CA ILE A 155 -4.48 10.88 -0.27
C ILE A 155 -4.63 10.97 -1.79
N SER A 156 -5.79 11.42 -2.27
CA SER A 156 -6.06 11.57 -3.70
C SER A 156 -5.08 12.54 -4.36
N ARG A 157 -4.77 13.67 -3.70
CA ARG A 157 -3.79 14.65 -4.21
C ARG A 157 -2.38 14.06 -4.25
N ILE A 158 -1.96 13.32 -3.23
CA ILE A 158 -0.64 12.65 -3.18
C ILE A 158 -0.53 11.61 -4.31
N GLN A 159 -1.54 10.74 -4.49
CA GLN A 159 -1.54 9.73 -5.54
C GLN A 159 -1.50 10.35 -6.94
N LYS A 160 -2.24 11.44 -7.17
CA LYS A 160 -2.20 12.21 -8.42
C LYS A 160 -0.83 12.86 -8.65
N ALA A 161 -0.17 13.33 -7.59
CA ALA A 161 1.15 13.94 -7.66
C ALA A 161 2.24 12.93 -8.04
N ILE A 162 2.19 11.70 -7.50
CA ILE A 162 3.18 10.65 -7.78
C ILE A 162 3.00 10.06 -9.18
N ARG A 163 1.75 9.74 -9.58
CA ARG A 163 1.36 9.15 -10.88
C ARG A 163 2.38 8.13 -11.44
N ALA A 164 2.88 7.23 -10.60
CA ALA A 164 3.89 6.25 -10.96
C ALA A 164 3.63 4.92 -10.24
N GLN A 165 4.09 3.83 -10.85
CA GLN A 165 4.15 2.54 -10.17
C GLN A 165 5.33 2.54 -9.19
N VAL A 166 5.07 2.20 -7.94
CA VAL A 166 6.10 2.15 -6.90
C VAL A 166 6.54 0.70 -6.72
N LEU A 167 7.83 0.43 -6.94
CA LEU A 167 8.43 -0.89 -6.79
C LEU A 167 9.25 -0.94 -5.49
N TYR A 168 9.00 -1.96 -4.67
CA TYR A 168 9.81 -2.26 -3.48
C TYR A 168 10.64 -3.51 -3.71
N LEU A 169 11.86 -3.30 -4.20
CA LEU A 169 12.77 -4.40 -4.49
C LEU A 169 13.45 -4.88 -3.21
N PRO A 170 13.65 -6.21 -3.05
CA PRO A 170 14.36 -6.75 -1.91
C PRO A 170 15.78 -6.15 -1.84
N THR A 171 16.23 -5.81 -0.64
CA THR A 171 17.63 -5.41 -0.43
C THR A 171 18.51 -6.60 -0.74
N TYR A 172 19.53 -6.41 -1.58
CA TYR A 172 20.46 -7.46 -1.94
C TYR A 172 21.22 -7.97 -0.70
N ARG A 173 20.74 -9.06 -0.12
CA ARG A 173 21.46 -9.93 0.82
C ARG A 173 21.14 -11.35 0.39
N ARG A 174 22.18 -12.05 -0.11
CA ARG A 174 22.25 -13.45 -0.58
C ARG A 174 20.92 -14.20 -0.67
N ILE A 175 20.42 -14.33 -1.91
CA ILE A 175 19.64 -15.44 -2.51
C ILE A 175 18.56 -16.06 -1.60
N GLU A 176 17.28 -15.82 -1.89
CA GLU A 176 16.06 -16.63 -1.55
C GLU A 176 14.82 -15.75 -1.25
N ARG A 177 14.41 -14.92 -2.20
CA ARG A 177 13.02 -14.50 -2.28
C ARG A 177 12.56 -14.65 -3.71
N GLU A 178 11.67 -15.61 -3.94
CA GLU A 178 11.08 -15.87 -5.25
C GLU A 178 10.50 -14.58 -5.85
N LEU A 179 10.57 -14.44 -7.18
CA LEU A 179 10.00 -13.31 -7.94
C LEU A 179 8.53 -13.05 -7.58
N SER A 180 7.79 -14.10 -7.20
CA SER A 180 6.41 -14.05 -6.70
C SER A 180 6.24 -13.14 -5.48
N SER A 181 7.29 -13.01 -4.66
CA SER A 181 7.34 -12.13 -3.50
C SER A 181 7.76 -10.68 -3.81
N ILE A 182 8.19 -10.42 -5.05
CA ILE A 182 8.59 -9.09 -5.57
C ILE A 182 7.37 -8.41 -6.23
N PHE A 183 6.52 -9.20 -6.89
CA PHE A 183 5.24 -8.76 -7.43
C PHE A 183 4.09 -9.06 -6.45
N GLU A 184 4.08 -8.41 -5.29
CA GLU A 184 2.90 -8.41 -4.41
C GLU A 184 1.73 -7.73 -5.12
N GLY A 185 0.90 -8.52 -5.81
CA GLY A 185 -0.24 -8.03 -6.58
C GLY A 185 -0.55 -8.79 -7.86
N ILE A 186 0.40 -9.58 -8.38
CA ILE A 186 0.15 -10.47 -9.52
C ILE A 186 -0.11 -11.88 -8.96
N ASP A 187 -1.28 -12.44 -9.25
CA ASP A 187 -1.53 -13.86 -8.97
C ASP A 187 -0.53 -14.70 -9.80
N PRO A 188 0.22 -15.66 -9.22
CA PRO A 188 0.99 -16.62 -10.02
C PRO A 188 0.15 -17.30 -11.11
N ASP A 189 -1.16 -17.46 -10.87
CA ASP A 189 -2.10 -17.97 -11.86
C ASP A 189 -2.47 -16.94 -12.95
N ASP A 190 -2.29 -15.63 -12.74
CA ASP A 190 -2.41 -14.62 -13.81
C ASP A 190 -1.28 -14.77 -14.83
N PHE A 191 -0.05 -15.09 -14.38
CA PHE A 191 1.04 -15.46 -15.29
C PHE A 191 0.70 -16.75 -16.05
N ARG A 192 0.11 -17.76 -15.40
CA ARG A 192 -0.29 -19.01 -16.07
C ARG A 192 -1.42 -18.80 -17.08
N ARG A 193 -2.39 -17.93 -16.80
CA ARG A 193 -3.48 -17.57 -17.72
C ARG A 193 -2.97 -16.78 -18.93
N HIS A 194 -2.00 -15.88 -18.76
CA HIS A 194 -1.35 -15.19 -19.87
C HIS A 194 -0.46 -16.12 -20.69
N ARG A 195 0.30 -17.01 -20.03
CA ARG A 195 1.18 -17.98 -20.71
C ARG A 195 0.41 -19.03 -21.49
N ASN A 196 -0.78 -19.44 -21.03
CA ASN A 196 -1.64 -20.36 -21.77
C ASN A 196 -2.36 -19.69 -22.96
N ARG A 197 -2.59 -18.37 -22.92
CA ARG A 197 -3.08 -17.61 -24.08
C ARG A 197 -1.97 -17.37 -25.11
N LEU A 198 -0.73 -17.16 -24.68
CA LEU A 198 0.42 -17.00 -25.58
C LEU A 198 0.89 -18.34 -26.17
N ARG A 199 0.83 -19.44 -25.41
CA ARG A 199 1.17 -20.79 -25.90
C ARG A 199 0.20 -21.37 -26.92
N GLN A 200 -1.02 -20.83 -27.05
CA GLN A 200 -1.90 -21.22 -28.16
C GLN A 200 -1.50 -20.55 -29.49
N ASN A 201 -0.59 -19.57 -29.48
CA ASN A 201 -0.20 -18.81 -30.67
C ASN A 201 1.28 -18.90 -31.09
N GLU A 202 2.15 -19.59 -30.36
CA GLU A 202 3.55 -19.76 -30.77
C GLU A 202 3.88 -21.23 -31.08
N SER A 203 3.67 -21.56 -32.35
CA SER A 203 4.31 -22.69 -33.00
C SER A 203 5.71 -22.26 -33.43
N GLY A 204 6.76 -22.91 -32.92
CA GLY A 204 8.18 -22.67 -33.27
C GLY A 204 8.75 -21.42 -32.57
N GLU A 205 9.94 -21.41 -31.97
CA GLU A 205 11.18 -22.15 -32.23
C GLU A 205 11.94 -22.38 -30.91
N ALA A 206 12.86 -23.35 -30.94
CA ALA A 206 13.71 -23.72 -29.80
C ALA A 206 14.87 -22.73 -29.61
N TYR A 207 15.16 -22.38 -28.35
CA TYR A 207 16.40 -21.67 -27.99
C TYR A 207 17.14 -22.43 -26.89
N ILE A 208 18.47 -22.44 -27.04
CA ILE A 208 19.46 -23.00 -26.10
C ILE A 208 19.98 -21.84 -25.25
N GLU A 209 19.96 -21.99 -23.93
CA GLU A 209 20.56 -21.03 -22.99
C GLU A 209 21.98 -21.49 -22.61
N CYS A 210 22.92 -20.54 -22.64
CA CYS A 210 24.28 -20.66 -22.08
C CYS A 210 24.32 -19.99 -20.71
#